data_AF-A0A849DI95-F1
#
_entry.id   AF-A0A849DI95-F1
#
_cell.length_a   1.000
_cell.length_b   1.000
_cell.length_c   1.000
_cell.angle_alpha   90.00
_cell.angle_beta   90.00
_cell.angle_gamma   90.00
#
_symmetry.space_group_name_H-M   'P 1'
#
loop_
_entity.id
_entity.type
_entity.pdbx_description
1 polymer ?
#
loop_
_entity_poly.entity_id
_entity_poly.type
_entity_poly.pdbx_seq_one_letter_code
_entity_poly.pdbx_strand_id
1 'polypeptide(L)'
;MSNNLWFDARQVVAGTADLKASGQAIGDAISELDGATAPVSALDAGHPAGTDATGQEFEQWYATFKAHIIAQGKELGEIVTELGTSAELALAQFVKTDLESAADLRKLT
;
A
#
# COMPACT_ATOMS: atom_id res chain seq x y z
N MET A 1 -31.26 -20.76 -16.59
CA MET A 1 -29.82 -21.01 -16.75
C MET A 1 -29.11 -19.67 -16.53
N SER A 2 -28.57 -19.44 -15.34
CA SER A 2 -27.95 -18.17 -14.97
C SER A 2 -26.54 -18.11 -15.53
N ASN A 3 -26.39 -17.51 -16.72
CA ASN A 3 -25.12 -17.35 -17.44
C ASN A 3 -24.29 -16.17 -16.87
N ASN A 4 -24.16 -16.06 -15.55
CA ASN A 4 -23.42 -14.98 -14.90
C ASN A 4 -22.06 -15.46 -14.40
N LEU A 5 -21.17 -15.82 -15.32
CA LEU A 5 -19.73 -15.79 -15.09
C LEU A 5 -19.25 -14.38 -15.49
N TRP A 6 -19.57 -13.38 -14.67
CA TRP A 6 -19.25 -11.97 -14.93
C TRP A 6 -17.84 -11.64 -14.43
N PHE A 7 -16.84 -12.43 -14.85
CA PHE A 7 -15.45 -12.12 -14.54
C PHE A 7 -14.89 -11.18 -15.62
N ASP A 8 -14.83 -9.89 -15.30
CA ASP A 8 -14.21 -8.90 -16.19
C ASP A 8 -12.73 -8.73 -15.83
N ALA A 9 -11.86 -9.49 -16.51
CA ALA A 9 -10.42 -9.42 -16.32
C ALA A 9 -9.86 -8.00 -16.48
N ARG A 10 -10.48 -7.14 -17.30
CA ARG A 10 -10.00 -5.77 -17.53
C ARG A 10 -10.26 -4.89 -16.31
N GLN A 11 -11.42 -5.04 -15.67
CA GLN A 11 -11.72 -4.35 -14.42
C GLN A 11 -10.77 -4.78 -13.31
N VAL A 12 -10.43 -6.08 -13.24
CA VAL A 12 -9.45 -6.58 -12.27
C VAL A 12 -8.07 -5.97 -12.51
N VAL A 13 -7.56 -5.95 -13.76
CA VAL A 13 -6.27 -5.30 -14.10
C VAL A 13 -6.27 -3.82 -13.72
N ALA A 14 -7.35 -3.09 -14.01
CA ALA A 14 -7.44 -1.67 -13.64
C ALA A 14 -7.38 -1.52 -12.11
N GLY A 15 -8.15 -2.33 -11.36
CA GLY A 15 -8.13 -2.31 -9.90
C GLY A 15 -6.77 -2.67 -9.30
N THR A 16 -6.01 -3.61 -9.89
CA THR A 16 -4.64 -3.91 -9.39
C THR A 16 -3.66 -2.78 -9.68
N ALA A 17 -3.79 -2.08 -10.80
CA ALA A 17 -3.02 -0.88 -11.08
C ALA A 17 -3.33 0.24 -10.07
N ASP A 18 -4.61 0.46 -9.77
CA ASP A 18 -5.05 1.46 -8.79
C ASP A 18 -4.55 1.13 -7.36
N LEU A 19 -4.56 -0.15 -6.97
CA LEU A 19 -3.98 -0.61 -5.70
C LEU A 19 -2.48 -0.30 -5.62
N LYS A 20 -1.71 -0.67 -6.66
CA LYS A 20 -0.27 -0.39 -6.70
C LYS A 20 0.00 1.12 -6.63
N ALA A 21 -0.74 1.92 -7.38
CA ALA A 21 -0.62 3.38 -7.35
C ALA A 21 -0.97 3.97 -5.97
N SER A 22 -1.99 3.42 -5.30
CA SER A 22 -2.38 3.85 -3.95
C SER A 22 -1.32 3.49 -2.91
N GLY A 23 -0.74 2.29 -2.98
CA GLY A 23 0.35 1.88 -2.10
C GLY A 23 1.60 2.75 -2.28
N GLN A 24 1.97 3.04 -3.53
CA GLN A 24 3.03 3.99 -3.86
C GLN A 24 2.74 5.38 -3.26
N ALA A 25 1.53 5.91 -3.47
CA ALA A 25 1.15 7.23 -2.97
C ALA A 25 1.18 7.31 -1.42
N ILE A 26 0.82 6.23 -0.72
CA ILE A 26 0.97 6.13 0.74
C ILE A 26 2.45 6.22 1.12
N GLY A 27 3.31 5.43 0.47
CA GLY A 27 4.75 5.44 0.73
C GLY A 27 5.40 6.80 0.46
N ASP A 28 5.00 7.46 -0.63
CA ASP A 28 5.48 8.80 -1.00
C ASP A 28 5.03 9.84 0.04
N ALA A 29 3.75 9.84 0.42
CA ALA A 29 3.23 10.77 1.43
C ALA A 29 3.89 10.59 2.80
N ILE A 30 4.19 9.36 3.22
CA ILE A 30 4.91 9.09 4.46
C ILE A 30 6.38 9.53 4.36
N SER A 31 7.00 9.36 3.20
CA SER A 31 8.37 9.84 2.95
C SER A 31 8.45 11.37 2.97
N GLU A 32 7.42 12.06 2.49
CA GLU A 32 7.31 13.52 2.61
C GLU A 32 7.21 13.97 4.07
N LEU A 33 6.54 13.21 4.94
CA LEU A 33 6.44 13.50 6.37
C LEU A 33 7.75 13.28 7.14
N ASP A 34 8.61 12.39 6.65
CA ASP A 34 9.96 12.11 7.17
C ASP A 34 11.00 13.14 6.65
N GLY A 35 10.64 13.89 5.60
CA GLY A 35 11.52 14.87 4.97
C GLY A 35 11.93 16.02 5.88
N ALA A 36 13.14 16.57 5.65
CA ALA A 36 13.66 17.72 6.40
C ALA A 36 12.80 19.00 6.25
N THR A 37 12.01 19.10 5.18
CA THR A 37 11.10 20.22 4.91
C THR A 37 9.67 19.95 5.38
N ALA A 38 9.39 18.78 5.97
CA ALA A 38 8.07 18.44 6.46
C ALA A 38 7.65 19.39 7.59
N PRO A 39 6.37 19.80 7.67
CA PRO A 39 5.85 20.56 8.82
C PRO A 39 6.13 19.87 10.16
N VAL A 40 6.13 18.54 10.18
CA VAL A 40 6.44 17.71 11.36
C VAL A 40 7.91 17.85 11.76
N SER A 41 8.83 17.94 10.80
CA SER A 41 10.27 18.14 11.05
C SER A 41 10.61 19.57 11.47
N ALA A 42 9.81 20.55 11.07
CA ALA A 42 9.94 21.93 11.56
C ALA A 42 9.60 22.06 13.06
N LEU A 43 8.70 21.21 13.58
CA LEU A 43 8.41 21.12 15.01
C LEU A 43 9.58 20.55 15.80
N ASP A 44 10.33 19.59 15.24
CA ASP A 44 11.53 19.01 15.88
C ASP A 44 12.60 20.07 16.16
N ALA A 45 12.84 20.98 15.20
CA ALA A 45 13.84 22.03 15.33
C ALA A 45 13.49 23.12 16.36
N GLY A 46 12.21 23.23 16.72
CA GLY A 46 11.69 24.28 17.59
C GLY A 46 11.78 23.97 19.09
N HIS A 47 12.15 22.75 19.48
CA HIS A 47 12.10 22.27 20.87
C HIS A 47 10.85 22.75 21.64
N PRO A 48 9.64 22.43 21.12
CA PRO A 48 8.41 23.13 21.50
C PRO A 48 7.98 22.87 22.95
N ALA A 49 8.59 21.89 23.63
CA ALA A 49 8.17 21.45 24.96
C ALA A 49 8.96 22.09 26.11
N GLY A 50 9.86 23.05 25.83
CA GLY A 50 10.68 23.70 26.85
C GLY A 50 11.85 22.83 27.32
N THR A 51 12.77 23.42 28.10
CA THR A 51 14.06 22.77 28.44
C THR A 51 14.05 22.00 29.77
N ASP A 52 12.92 21.99 30.47
CA ASP A 52 12.80 21.27 31.75
C ASP A 52 12.69 19.75 31.56
N ALA A 53 12.67 19.00 32.66
CA ALA A 53 12.64 17.54 32.61
C ALA A 53 11.37 17.00 31.93
N THR A 54 10.24 17.69 32.10
CA THR A 54 8.97 17.30 31.47
C THR A 54 8.99 17.57 29.97
N GLY A 55 9.60 18.69 29.55
CA GLY A 55 9.82 19.01 28.15
C GLY A 55 10.71 18.00 27.44
N GLN A 56 11.82 17.62 28.07
CA GLN A 56 12.72 16.58 27.54
C GLN A 56 12.04 15.22 27.41
N GLU A 57 11.21 14.84 28.40
CA GLU A 57 10.44 13.60 28.35
C GLU A 57 9.41 13.62 27.20
N PHE A 58 8.70 14.74 27.02
CA PHE A 58 7.78 14.91 25.89
C PHE A 58 8.50 14.76 24.54
N GLU A 59 9.65 15.41 24.36
CA GLU A 59 10.41 15.33 23.10
C GLU A 59 10.85 13.89 22.80
N GLN A 60 11.24 13.13 23.83
CA GLN A 60 11.59 11.71 23.70
C GLN A 60 10.41 10.86 23.22
N TRP A 61 9.25 11.03 23.85
CA TRP A 61 8.02 10.33 23.46
C TRP A 61 7.57 10.73 22.06
N TYR A 62 7.58 12.03 21.76
CA TYR A 62 7.21 12.56 20.46
C TYR A 62 8.08 11.96 19.35
N ALA A 63 9.41 11.97 19.50
CA ALA A 63 10.33 11.38 18.54
C ALA A 63 10.07 9.88 18.35
N THR A 64 9.79 9.15 19.44
CA THR A 64 9.47 7.72 19.40
C THR A 64 8.17 7.45 18.63
N PHE A 65 7.10 8.19 18.93
CA PHE A 65 5.82 8.03 18.24
C PHE A 65 5.90 8.43 16.77
N LYS A 66 6.62 9.52 16.45
CA LYS A 66 6.88 9.96 15.08
C LYS A 66 7.56 8.84 14.27
N ALA A 67 8.64 8.28 14.80
CA ALA A 67 9.36 7.19 14.14
C ALA A 67 8.46 5.96 13.91
N HIS A 68 7.60 5.63 14.90
CA HIS A 68 6.67 4.52 14.78
C HIS A 68 5.62 4.72 13.69
N ILE A 69 5.00 5.91 13.64
CA ILE A 69 4.01 6.26 12.63
C ILE A 69 4.62 6.22 11.22
N ILE A 70 5.84 6.75 11.06
CA ILE A 70 6.55 6.73 9.77
C ILE A 70 6.84 5.28 9.34
N ALA A 71 7.34 4.44 10.25
CA ALA A 71 7.63 3.04 9.95
C ALA A 71 6.37 2.28 9.53
N GLN A 72 5.29 2.39 10.31
CA GLN A 72 4.02 1.72 10.03
C GLN A 72 3.37 2.23 8.74
N GLY A 73 3.51 3.52 8.45
CA GLY A 73 3.00 4.09 7.20
C GLY A 73 3.73 3.57 5.96
N LYS A 74 5.06 3.42 6.02
CA LYS A 74 5.85 2.80 4.95
C LYS A 74 5.44 1.35 4.73
N GLU A 75 5.33 0.58 5.80
CA GLU A 75 4.88 -0.82 5.77
C GLU A 75 3.46 -0.96 5.15
N LEU A 76 2.54 -0.05 5.49
CA LEU A 76 1.20 -0.04 4.91
C LEU A 76 1.24 0.18 3.38
N GLY A 77 2.05 1.13 2.91
CA GLY A 77 2.21 1.39 1.47
C GLY A 77 2.76 0.17 0.72
N GLU A 78 3.73 -0.53 1.31
CA GLU A 78 4.29 -1.77 0.79
C GLU A 78 3.22 -2.88 0.71
N ILE A 79 2.47 -3.12 1.79
CA ILE A 79 1.40 -4.12 1.84
C ILE A 79 0.34 -3.88 0.75
N VAL A 80 -0.09 -2.63 0.56
CA VAL A 80 -1.09 -2.29 -0.46
C VAL A 80 -0.55 -2.52 -1.88
N THR A 81 0.74 -2.23 -2.11
CA THR A 81 1.40 -2.50 -3.39
C THR A 81 1.53 -4.00 -3.66
N GLU A 82 1.90 -4.77 -2.64
CA GLU A 82 1.99 -6.23 -2.70
C GLU A 82 0.62 -6.89 -2.93
N LEU A 83 -0.44 -6.34 -2.36
CA LEU A 83 -1.80 -6.79 -2.61
C LEU A 83 -2.18 -6.65 -4.09
N GLY A 84 -1.87 -5.49 -4.71
CA GLY A 84 -2.09 -5.27 -6.13
C GLY A 84 -1.30 -6.27 -7.00
N THR A 85 -0.04 -6.53 -6.65
CA THR A 85 0.80 -7.53 -7.33
C THR A 85 0.26 -8.96 -7.19
N SER A 86 -0.18 -9.33 -5.99
CA SER A 86 -0.74 -10.66 -5.71
C SER A 86 -2.06 -10.89 -6.45
N ALA A 87 -2.91 -9.87 -6.53
CA ALA A 87 -4.14 -9.91 -7.30
C ALA A 87 -3.89 -10.07 -8.81
N GLU A 88 -2.84 -9.44 -9.35
CA GLU A 88 -2.43 -9.58 -10.75
C GLU A 88 -1.93 -11.00 -11.06
N LEU A 89 -1.14 -11.58 -10.16
CA LEU A 89 -0.70 -12.98 -10.27
C LEU A 89 -1.88 -13.96 -10.21
N ALA A 90 -2.82 -13.73 -9.30
CA ALA A 90 -4.03 -14.55 -9.19
C ALA A 90 -4.89 -14.48 -10.47
N LEU A 91 -5.06 -13.28 -11.04
CA LEU A 91 -5.73 -13.08 -12.32
C LEU A 91 -5.04 -13.85 -13.45
N ALA A 92 -3.72 -13.75 -13.57
CA ALA A 92 -2.96 -14.43 -14.60
C ALA A 92 -3.13 -15.96 -14.51
N GLN A 93 -3.11 -16.51 -13.29
CA GLN A 93 -3.33 -17.93 -13.05
C GLN A 93 -4.77 -18.35 -13.41
N PHE A 94 -5.77 -17.52 -13.09
CA PHE A 94 -7.16 -17.76 -13.43
C PHE A 94 -7.38 -17.82 -14.95
N VAL A 95 -6.90 -16.80 -15.67
CA VAL A 95 -7.00 -16.72 -17.15
C VAL A 95 -6.30 -17.92 -17.81
N LYS A 96 -5.13 -18.31 -17.31
CA LYS A 96 -4.41 -19.49 -17.81
C LYS A 96 -5.26 -20.77 -17.67
N THR A 97 -5.83 -20.98 -16.48
CA THR A 97 -6.64 -22.17 -16.17
C THR A 97 -7.90 -22.23 -17.04
N ASP A 98 -8.54 -21.08 -17.29
CA ASP A 98 -9.72 -20.99 -18.14
C ASP A 98 -9.39 -21.33 -19.61
N LEU A 99 -8.29 -20.80 -20.13
CA LEU A 99 -7.83 -21.10 -21.50
C LEU A 99 -7.47 -22.59 -21.69
N GLU A 100 -6.79 -23.19 -20.70
CA GLU A 100 -6.46 -24.63 -20.72
C GLU A 100 -7.72 -25.49 -20.72
N SER A 101 -8.69 -25.16 -19.85
CA SER A 101 -9.98 -25.86 -19.78
C SER A 101 -10.78 -25.75 -21.09
N ALA A 102 -10.82 -24.57 -21.69
CA ALA A 102 -11.47 -24.34 -22.98
C ALA A 102 -10.80 -25.11 -24.13
N ALA A 103 -9.46 -25.21 -24.11
CA ALA A 103 -8.71 -25.97 -25.11
C ALA A 103 -8.97 -27.48 -25.01
N ASP A 104 -9.07 -28.02 -23.80
CA ASP A 104 -9.37 -29.45 -23.60
C ASP A 104 -10.81 -29.81 -23.97
N LEU A 105 -11.78 -28.95 -23.68
CA LEU A 105 -13.16 -29.12 -24.15
C LEU A 105 -13.24 -29.18 -25.68
N ARG A 106 -12.49 -28.32 -26.39
CA ARG A 106 -12.45 -28.32 -27.86
C ARG A 106 -11.86 -29.62 -28.43
N LYS A 107 -11.01 -30.35 -27.70
CA LYS A 107 -10.47 -31.66 -28.16
C LYS A 107 -11.48 -32.80 -28.00
N LEU A 108 -12.50 -32.63 -27.18
CA LEU A 108 -13.51 -33.64 -26.85
C LEU A 108 -14.80 -33.52 -27.70
N THR A 109 -14.95 -32.41 -28.43
CA THR A 109 -16.11 -32.09 -29.30
C THR A 109 -15.70 -32.08 -30.77
#